data_AF-A0A522X6F3-F1
#
_entry.id   AF-A0A522X6F3-F1
#
_cell.length_a   1.000
_cell.length_b   1.000
_cell.length_c   1.000
_cell.angle_alpha   90.00
_cell.angle_beta   90.00
_cell.angle_gamma   90.00
#
_symmetry.space_group_name_H-M   'P 1'
#
loop_
_entity.id
_entity.type
_entity.pdbx_description
1 polymer ?
#
loop_
_entity_poly.entity_id
_entity_poly.type
_entity_poly.pdbx_seq_one_letter_code
_entity_poly.pdbx_strand_id
1 'polypeptide(L)'
;MATKQGKATLEQLQRGDKPELKWDAAQSITRAQHGSLDTGLVRKIFQVNAAKLPQYVGAEAAQNGYVLVRVDAVKEGGKPDDMKRARYAQQLRQLAGEGMLQAYVADAKQQATIKVKLPEAAPAQP
;
A
#
# COMPACT_ATOMS: atom_id res chain seq x y z
N MET A 1 -26.43 9.83 7.94
CA MET A 1 -26.86 9.33 9.26
C MET A 1 -25.94 8.21 9.76
N ALA A 2 -25.71 7.17 8.95
CA ALA A 2 -24.87 6.01 9.33
C ALA A 2 -23.45 6.37 9.78
N THR A 3 -22.76 7.30 9.10
CA THR A 3 -21.42 7.76 9.49
C THR A 3 -21.37 8.41 10.88
N LYS A 4 -22.38 9.21 11.24
CA LYS A 4 -22.41 9.90 12.55
C LYS A 4 -22.64 8.88 13.67
N GLN A 5 -23.57 7.94 13.47
CA GLN A 5 -23.81 6.85 14.42
C GLN A 5 -22.57 5.96 14.56
N GLY A 6 -21.94 5.56 13.45
CA GLY A 6 -20.75 4.73 13.47
C GLY A 6 -19.57 5.37 14.20
N LYS A 7 -19.36 6.69 14.03
CA LYS A 7 -18.35 7.45 14.79
C LYS A 7 -18.67 7.51 16.28
N ALA A 8 -19.93 7.77 16.65
CA ALA A 8 -20.33 7.77 18.06
C ALA A 8 -20.14 6.39 18.72
N THR A 9 -20.49 5.32 18.01
CA THR A 9 -20.26 3.94 18.47
C THR A 9 -18.77 3.63 18.58
N LEU A 10 -17.94 4.09 17.64
CA LEU A 10 -16.48 3.94 17.73
C LEU A 10 -15.92 4.63 18.99
N GLU A 11 -16.36 5.85 19.30
CA GLU A 11 -15.93 6.58 20.49
C GLU A 11 -16.37 5.92 21.79
N GLN A 12 -17.57 5.32 21.83
CA GLN A 12 -18.02 4.50 22.96
C GLN A 12 -17.10 3.27 23.14
N LEU A 13 -16.86 2.52 22.06
CA LEU A 13 -15.98 1.35 22.08
C LEU A 13 -14.55 1.69 22.50
N GLN A 14 -14.01 2.81 22.04
CA GLN A 14 -12.67 3.29 22.39
C GLN A 14 -12.57 3.77 23.85
N ARG A 15 -13.68 4.21 24.45
CA ARG A 15 -13.77 4.53 25.89
C ARG A 15 -13.95 3.29 26.78
N GLY A 16 -14.18 2.12 26.18
CA GLY A 16 -14.39 0.87 26.88
C GLY A 16 -15.87 0.52 27.13
N ASP A 17 -16.80 1.33 26.63
CA ASP A 17 -18.21 0.96 26.61
C ASP A 17 -18.41 -0.24 25.69
N LYS A 18 -19.33 -1.13 26.06
CA LYS A 18 -19.66 -2.34 25.29
C LYS A 18 -21.11 -2.25 24.79
N PRO A 19 -21.40 -1.39 23.78
CA PRO A 19 -22.70 -1.40 23.14
C PRO A 19 -23.00 -2.79 22.56
N GLU A 20 -24.27 -3.21 22.62
CA GLU A 20 -24.70 -4.48 22.02
C GLU A 20 -24.52 -4.41 20.50
N LEU A 21 -23.44 -5.02 20.02
CA LEU A 21 -23.08 -5.13 18.61
C LEU A 21 -22.95 -6.60 18.23
N LYS A 22 -23.55 -6.96 17.10
CA LYS A 22 -23.31 -8.25 16.45
C LYS A 22 -22.07 -8.12 15.58
N TRP A 23 -20.99 -8.78 15.98
CA TRP A 23 -19.75 -8.84 15.22
C TRP A 23 -19.80 -10.03 14.25
N ASP A 24 -19.27 -9.84 13.05
CA ASP A 24 -19.03 -10.95 12.13
C ASP A 24 -17.93 -11.88 12.65
N ALA A 25 -17.81 -13.06 12.03
CA ALA A 25 -16.79 -14.03 12.39
C ALA A 25 -15.38 -13.42 12.29
N ALA A 26 -14.53 -13.73 13.26
CA ALA A 26 -13.15 -13.24 13.26
C ALA A 26 -12.38 -13.77 12.05
N GLN A 27 -11.81 -12.85 11.26
CA GLN A 27 -11.03 -13.17 10.07
C GLN A 27 -9.57 -12.76 10.25
N SER A 28 -8.66 -13.63 9.80
CA SER A 28 -7.24 -13.29 9.73
C SER A 28 -6.95 -12.60 8.41
N ILE A 29 -6.50 -11.35 8.46
CA ILE A 29 -6.12 -10.59 7.27
C ILE A 29 -4.61 -10.30 7.25
N THR A 30 -4.05 -10.16 6.06
CA THR A 30 -2.67 -9.69 5.86
C THR A 30 -2.70 -8.41 5.01
N ARG A 31 -1.60 -7.66 4.98
CA ARG A 31 -1.49 -6.50 4.07
C ARG A 31 -1.68 -6.91 2.60
N ALA A 32 -1.24 -8.11 2.23
CA ALA A 32 -1.38 -8.65 0.87
C ALA A 32 -2.78 -9.25 0.58
N GLN A 33 -3.45 -9.78 1.60
CA GLN A 33 -4.76 -10.42 1.50
C GLN A 33 -5.70 -9.83 2.55
N HIS A 34 -6.44 -8.80 2.15
CA HIS A 34 -7.37 -8.05 3.00
C HIS A 34 -8.81 -8.07 2.47
N GLY A 35 -9.11 -8.93 1.48
CA GLY A 35 -10.45 -9.15 0.95
C GLY A 35 -11.06 -7.87 0.36
N SER A 36 -12.30 -7.58 0.76
CA SER A 36 -13.08 -6.42 0.31
C SER A 36 -12.87 -5.14 1.14
N LEU A 37 -11.94 -5.16 2.11
CA LEU A 37 -11.68 -3.99 2.94
C LEU A 37 -10.98 -2.90 2.12
N ASP A 38 -11.44 -1.66 2.30
CA ASP A 38 -10.79 -0.50 1.69
C ASP A 38 -9.33 -0.37 2.15
N THR A 39 -8.45 0.03 1.24
CA THR A 39 -7.00 0.13 1.52
C THR A 39 -6.70 1.14 2.63
N GLY A 40 -7.47 2.23 2.73
CA GLY A 40 -7.36 3.22 3.79
C GLY A 40 -7.76 2.64 5.15
N LEU A 41 -8.81 1.82 5.21
CA LEU A 41 -9.20 1.10 6.42
C LEU A 41 -8.15 0.06 6.82
N VAL A 42 -7.64 -0.73 5.87
CA VAL A 42 -6.56 -1.70 6.13
C VAL A 42 -5.33 -1.01 6.70
N ARG A 43 -4.95 0.16 6.15
CA ARG A 43 -3.83 0.94 6.69
C ARG A 43 -4.07 1.33 8.16
N LYS A 44 -5.27 1.77 8.53
CA LYS A 44 -5.61 2.12 9.92
C LYS A 44 -5.61 0.89 10.85
N ILE A 45 -6.15 -0.24 10.39
CA ILE A 45 -6.14 -1.51 11.15
C ILE A 45 -4.70 -1.91 11.49
N PHE A 46 -3.79 -1.81 10.53
CA PHE A 46 -2.39 -2.16 10.73
C PHE A 46 -1.55 -1.08 11.43
N GLN A 47 -2.14 0.06 11.83
CA GLN A 47 -1.51 1.10 12.65
C GLN A 47 -1.89 0.99 14.14
N VAL A 48 -2.81 0.09 14.49
CA VAL A 48 -3.24 -0.10 15.88
C VAL A 48 -2.08 -0.54 16.78
N ASN A 49 -2.13 -0.11 18.04
CA ASN A 49 -1.13 -0.52 19.01
C ASN A 49 -1.45 -1.93 19.52
N ALA A 50 -0.64 -2.91 19.08
CA ALA A 50 -0.77 -4.32 19.47
C ALA A 50 -0.62 -4.57 20.98
N ALA A 51 -0.08 -3.63 21.76
CA ALA A 51 0.02 -3.74 23.23
C ALA A 51 -1.30 -3.39 23.95
N LYS A 52 -2.28 -2.80 23.27
CA LYS A 52 -3.54 -2.33 23.87
C LYS A 52 -4.74 -2.98 23.18
N LEU A 53 -4.76 -4.30 23.12
CA LEU A 53 -5.86 -5.06 22.53
C LEU A 53 -6.99 -5.31 23.54
N PRO A 54 -8.26 -5.39 23.10
CA PRO A 54 -8.72 -5.18 21.72
C PRO A 54 -8.74 -3.68 21.34
N GLN A 55 -8.39 -3.37 20.09
CA GLN A 55 -8.55 -2.02 19.53
C GLN A 55 -9.69 -1.94 18.54
N TYR A 56 -10.36 -0.79 18.50
CA TYR A 56 -11.47 -0.52 17.59
C TYR A 56 -11.08 0.54 16.58
N VAL A 57 -11.36 0.25 15.31
CA VAL A 57 -11.08 1.13 14.17
C VAL A 57 -12.36 1.25 13.35
N GLY A 58 -12.63 2.43 12.81
CA GLY A 58 -13.75 2.63 11.90
C GLY A 58 -13.40 3.48 10.69
N ALA A 59 -14.09 3.23 9.59
CA ALA A 59 -13.98 4.01 8.36
C ALA A 59 -15.32 4.12 7.63
N GLU A 60 -15.45 5.19 6.85
CA GLU A 60 -16.57 5.40 5.95
C GLU A 60 -16.42 4.48 4.74
N ALA A 61 -17.51 3.83 4.34
CA ALA A 61 -17.57 3.00 3.14
C ALA A 61 -18.17 3.80 1.97
N ALA A 62 -17.79 3.45 0.74
CA ALA A 62 -18.15 4.18 -0.48
C ALA A 62 -19.67 4.37 -0.70
N GLN A 63 -20.52 3.51 -0.12
CA GLN A 63 -21.98 3.60 -0.24
C GLN A 63 -22.67 4.22 0.99
N ASN A 64 -22.10 5.27 1.57
CA ASN A 64 -22.67 5.97 2.74
C ASN A 64 -22.81 5.08 4.00
N GLY A 65 -22.07 3.98 4.04
CA GLY A 65 -21.99 3.05 5.17
C GLY A 65 -20.82 3.39 6.10
N TYR A 66 -20.80 2.76 7.26
CA TYR A 66 -19.68 2.84 8.20
C TYR A 66 -19.27 1.45 8.61
N VAL A 67 -17.98 1.13 8.49
CA VAL A 67 -17.42 -0.18 8.86
C VAL A 67 -16.68 -0.01 10.18
N LEU A 68 -17.06 -0.82 11.17
CA LEU A 68 -16.37 -0.95 12.44
C LEU A 68 -15.58 -2.25 12.44
N VAL A 69 -14.34 -2.19 12.88
CA VAL A 69 -13.44 -3.34 12.97
C VAL A 69 -12.91 -3.43 14.39
N ARG A 70 -13.05 -4.60 15.00
CA ARG A 70 -12.41 -4.96 16.26
C ARG A 70 -11.17 -5.78 15.97
N VAL A 71 -10.02 -5.31 16.46
CA VAL A 71 -8.75 -6.02 16.36
C VAL A 71 -8.53 -6.75 17.68
N ASP A 72 -8.71 -8.07 17.65
CA ASP A 72 -8.55 -8.94 18.82
C ASP A 72 -7.10 -9.41 19.03
N ALA A 73 -6.38 -9.62 17.93
CA ALA A 73 -5.01 -10.14 17.97
C ALA A 73 -4.19 -9.61 16.78
N VAL A 74 -2.90 -9.35 17.03
CA VAL A 74 -1.90 -9.10 15.99
C VAL A 74 -0.94 -10.27 16.00
N LYS A 75 -0.85 -10.99 14.88
CA LYS A 75 0.08 -12.10 14.69
C LYS A 75 1.27 -11.61 13.90
N GLU A 76 2.48 -11.96 14.33
CA GLU A 76 3.67 -11.69 13.54
C GLU A 76 3.59 -12.44 12.20
N GLY A 77 4.05 -11.77 11.14
CA GLY A 77 4.15 -12.39 9.84
C GLY A 77 5.11 -13.57 9.88
N GLY A 78 4.81 -14.62 9.10
CA GLY A 78 5.75 -15.72 8.92
C GLY A 78 7.12 -15.24 8.42
N LYS A 79 8.16 -16.05 8.63
CA LYS A 79 9.51 -15.74 8.14
C LYS A 79 9.46 -15.41 6.64
N PRO A 80 10.05 -14.30 6.19
CA PRO A 80 10.08 -13.96 4.78
C PRO A 80 10.82 -15.05 4.01
N ASP A 81 10.24 -15.46 2.89
CA ASP A 81 10.82 -16.42 1.96
C ASP A 81 12.11 -15.84 1.36
N ASP A 82 13.25 -16.45 1.69
CA ASP A 82 14.59 -15.99 1.27
C ASP A 82 14.74 -15.95 -0.25
N MET A 83 14.13 -16.90 -0.96
CA MET A 83 14.15 -16.91 -2.42
C MET A 83 13.33 -15.74 -2.98
N LYS A 84 12.15 -15.45 -2.42
CA LYS A 84 11.37 -14.27 -2.83
C LYS A 84 12.15 -12.99 -2.55
N ARG A 85 12.79 -12.86 -1.38
CA ARG A 85 13.63 -11.71 -1.04
C ARG A 85 14.77 -11.52 -2.04
N ALA A 86 15.49 -12.59 -2.37
CA ALA A 86 16.59 -12.55 -3.33
C ALA A 86 16.11 -12.10 -4.73
N ARG A 87 14.95 -12.60 -5.19
CA ARG A 87 14.36 -12.16 -6.47
C ARG A 87 14.01 -10.68 -6.46
N TYR A 88 13.34 -10.18 -5.41
CA TYR A 88 13.02 -8.75 -5.29
C TYR A 88 14.28 -7.88 -5.26
N ALA A 89 15.32 -8.30 -4.54
CA ALA A 89 16.59 -7.59 -4.49
C ALA A 89 17.28 -7.53 -5.86
N GLN A 90 17.19 -8.60 -6.64
CA GLN A 90 17.72 -8.63 -8.02
C GLN A 90 16.93 -7.69 -8.94
N GLN A 91 15.60 -7.70 -8.88
CA GLN A 91 14.74 -6.81 -9.65
C GLN A 91 15.03 -5.33 -9.34
N LEU A 92 15.17 -4.99 -8.05
CA LEU A 92 15.52 -3.63 -7.63
C LEU A 92 16.90 -3.20 -8.15
N ARG A 93 17.89 -4.11 -8.15
CA ARG A 93 19.22 -3.84 -8.72
C ARG A 93 19.17 -3.58 -10.22
N GLN A 94 18.36 -4.33 -10.97
CA GLN A 94 18.18 -4.12 -12.41
C GLN A 94 17.57 -2.74 -12.69
N LEU A 95 16.46 -2.40 -12.02
CA LEU A 95 15.82 -1.09 -12.13
C LEU A 95 16.77 0.07 -11.78
N ALA A 96 17.55 -0.08 -10.71
CA ALA A 96 18.53 0.92 -10.32
C ALA A 96 19.66 1.06 -11.36
N GLY A 97 20.14 -0.06 -11.91
CA GLY A 97 21.16 -0.07 -12.96
C GLY A 97 20.69 0.62 -14.25
N GLU A 98 19.46 0.35 -14.69
CA GLU A 98 18.85 1.02 -15.84
C GLU A 98 18.74 2.53 -15.61
N GLY A 99 18.27 2.96 -14.44
CA GLY A 99 18.19 4.38 -14.08
C GLY A 99 19.57 5.07 -14.06
N MET A 100 20.59 4.39 -13.53
CA MET A 100 21.97 4.91 -13.52
C MET A 100 22.54 5.03 -14.94
N LEU A 101 22.32 4.05 -15.81
CA LEU A 101 22.76 4.12 -17.20
C LEU A 101 22.07 5.26 -17.96
N GLN A 102 20.76 5.43 -17.78
CA GLN A 102 20.01 6.52 -18.38
C GLN A 102 20.54 7.88 -17.94
N ALA A 103 20.80 8.05 -16.63
CA ALA A 103 21.38 9.27 -16.09
C ALA A 103 22.79 9.55 -16.66
N TYR A 104 23.63 8.52 -16.73
CA TYR A 104 24.98 8.63 -17.31
C TYR A 104 24.94 9.03 -18.79
N VAL A 105 24.07 8.41 -19.60
CA VAL A 105 23.91 8.77 -21.01
C VAL A 105 23.36 10.18 -21.16
N ALA A 106 22.43 10.61 -20.30
CA ALA A 106 21.89 11.96 -20.32
C ALA A 106 22.97 13.01 -20.03
N ASP A 107 23.79 12.78 -18.99
CA ASP A 107 24.92 13.66 -18.64
C ASP A 107 25.98 13.72 -19.75
N ALA A 108 26.38 12.56 -20.29
CA ALA A 108 27.33 12.49 -21.40
C ALA A 108 26.83 13.24 -22.65
N LYS A 109 25.53 13.18 -22.96
CA LYS A 109 24.92 13.96 -24.04
C LYS A 109 24.91 15.46 -23.78
N GLN A 110 24.76 15.90 -22.53
CA GLN A 110 24.78 17.31 -22.15
C GLN A 110 26.19 17.91 -22.22
N GLN A 111 27.22 17.14 -21.83
CA GLN A 111 28.61 17.59 -21.85
C GLN A 111 29.25 17.51 -23.23
N ALA A 112 28.74 16.63 -24.11
CA ALA A 112 29.20 16.55 -25.48
C ALA A 112 28.66 17.75 -26.30
N THR A 113 29.56 18.58 -26.85
CA THR A 113 29.21 19.54 -27.91
C THR A 113 29.00 18.78 -29.22
N ILE A 114 27.84 18.14 -29.38
CA ILE A 114 27.50 17.33 -30.54
C ILE A 114 27.01 18.25 -31.66
N LYS A 115 27.86 18.58 -32.64
CA LYS A 115 27.41 19.07 -33.96
C LYS A 115 26.95 17.88 -34.79
N VAL A 116 25.66 17.56 -34.72
CA VAL A 116 25.04 16.58 -35.62
C VAL A 116 25.05 17.16 -37.04
N LYS A 117 25.96 16.69 -37.89
CA LYS A 117 25.80 16.82 -39.34
C LYS A 117 24.95 15.63 -39.79
N LEU A 118 23.64 15.85 -39.85
CA LEU A 118 22.75 14.94 -40.55
C LEU A 118 23.12 15.06 -42.04
N PRO A 119 23.62 14.00 -42.72
CA PRO A 119 23.50 13.99 -44.17
C PRO A 119 22.00 13.98 -44.47
N GLU A 120 21.59 14.97 -45.27
CA GLU A 120 20.24 15.10 -45.81
C GLU A 120 19.76 13.74 -46.31
N ALA A 121 18.52 13.40 -45.96
CA ALA A 121 17.87 12.13 -46.28
C ALA A 121 18.21 11.68 -47.71
N ALA A 122 18.84 10.51 -47.82
CA ALA A 122 19.05 9.88 -49.11
C ALA A 122 17.69 9.73 -49.81
N PRO A 123 17.54 10.20 -51.07
CA PRO A 123 16.27 10.15 -51.77
C PRO A 123 15.85 8.70 -52.01
N ALA A 124 14.56 8.45 -51.85
CA ALA A 124 13.90 7.22 -52.27
C ALA A 124 14.27 6.91 -53.73
N GLN A 125 14.81 5.71 -53.95
CA GLN A 125 15.07 5.17 -55.28
C GLN A 125 13.92 4.23 -55.69
N PRO A 126 13.62 4.16 -57.01
CA PRO A 126 12.32 3.78 -57.57
C PRO A 126 11.90 2.33 -57.42
#